data_AF-A0A1V5ZMF4-F1
#
_entry.id   AF-A0A1V5ZMF4-F1
#
_cell.length_a   1.000
_cell.length_b   1.000
_cell.length_c   1.000
_cell.angle_alpha   90.00
_cell.angle_beta   90.00
_cell.angle_gamma   90.00
#
_symmetry.space_group_name_H-M   'P 1'
#
loop_
_entity.id
_entity.type
_entity.pdbx_description
1 polymer ?
#
loop_
_entity_poly.entity_id
_entity_poly.type
_entity_poly.pdbx_seq_one_letter_code
_entity_poly.pdbx_strand_id
1 'polypeptide(L)'
;MDGDGAAAMRYTEARLTKIAEEMINDIEQDTVDRRNNFDGSLQEPVMLPTKFPNHLCNGTMGIAVGMATNLAPHNLNEVIDACLLLIQKE
;
A
#
# COMPACT_ATOMS: atom_id res chain seq x y z
N MET A 1 17.00 8.92 16.80
CA MET A 1 16.18 9.57 15.76
C MET A 1 16.02 10.97 16.26
N ASP A 2 16.77 11.90 15.66
CA ASP A 2 17.09 13.16 16.33
C ASP A 2 16.22 14.32 15.81
N GLY A 3 15.27 14.01 14.91
CA GLY A 3 14.25 14.93 14.44
C GLY A 3 14.71 15.90 13.34
N ASP A 4 15.94 15.77 12.86
CA ASP A 4 16.44 16.56 11.74
C ASP A 4 15.59 16.34 10.48
N GLY A 5 15.31 17.43 9.77
CA GLY A 5 14.54 17.39 8.53
C GLY A 5 15.26 16.65 7.40
N ALA A 6 14.50 16.00 6.52
CA ALA A 6 15.04 15.40 5.31
C ALA A 6 15.58 16.47 4.34
N ALA A 7 16.53 16.07 3.49
CA ALA A 7 17.01 16.94 2.41
C ALA A 7 15.89 17.30 1.42
N ALA A 8 16.00 18.47 0.77
CA ALA A 8 15.01 18.90 -0.21
C ALA A 8 14.96 17.96 -1.43
N MET A 9 13.78 17.84 -2.05
CA MET A 9 13.53 16.92 -3.19
C MET A 9 14.53 17.07 -4.35
N ARG A 10 15.08 18.27 -4.56
CA ARG A 10 16.09 18.54 -5.60
C ARG A 10 17.45 17.86 -5.36
N TYR A 11 17.64 17.26 -4.18
CA TYR A 11 18.87 16.58 -3.77
C TYR A 11 18.69 15.07 -3.57
N THR A 12 17.46 14.56 -3.63
CA THR A 12 17.14 13.16 -3.29
C THR A 12 16.67 12.39 -4.51
N GLU A 13 17.11 11.14 -4.63
CA GLU A 13 16.61 10.19 -5.61
C GLU A 13 15.91 9.03 -4.89
N ALA A 14 14.86 8.47 -5.50
CA ALA A 14 14.09 7.37 -4.93
C ALA A 14 13.71 6.36 -6.02
N ARG A 15 13.55 5.10 -5.61
CA ARG A 15 13.05 4.01 -6.46
C ARG A 15 12.18 3.07 -5.64
N LEU A 16 11.33 2.29 -6.31
CA LEU A 16 10.56 1.24 -5.67
C LEU A 16 11.48 0.19 -5.04
N THR A 17 11.06 -0.34 -3.91
CA THR A 17 11.66 -1.54 -3.32
C THR A 17 11.09 -2.77 -4.01
N LYS A 18 11.80 -3.89 -3.93
CA LYS A 18 11.35 -5.18 -4.50
C LYS A 18 9.95 -5.59 -4.02
N ILE A 19 9.62 -5.32 -2.75
CA ILE A 19 8.29 -5.62 -2.20
C ILE A 19 7.21 -4.69 -2.74
N ALA A 20 7.54 -3.43 -3.04
CA ALA A 20 6.59 -2.50 -3.66
C ALA A 20 6.30 -2.87 -5.12
N GLU A 21 7.24 -3.49 -5.83
CA GLU A 21 7.00 -4.02 -7.18
C GLU A 21 5.91 -5.12 -7.16
N GLU A 22 5.87 -5.97 -6.13
CA GLU A 22 4.79 -6.96 -5.95
C GLU A 22 3.41 -6.35 -5.66
N MET A 23 3.33 -5.05 -5.32
CA MET A 23 2.05 -4.37 -5.20
C MET A 23 1.46 -3.98 -6.55
N ILE A 24 2.30 -3.80 -7.57
CA ILE A 24 1.93 -3.29 -8.91
C ILE A 24 2.00 -4.41 -9.95
N ASN A 25 2.58 -5.55 -9.59
CA ASN A 25 2.64 -6.73 -10.44
C ASN A 25 1.23 -7.09 -10.97
N ASP A 26 1.15 -7.43 -12.26
CA ASP A 26 -0.10 -7.74 -12.98
C ASP A 26 -1.10 -6.59 -13.19
N ILE A 27 -0.73 -5.33 -12.92
CA ILE A 27 -1.65 -4.17 -13.10
C ILE A 27 -2.07 -3.92 -14.55
N GLU A 28 -1.26 -4.35 -15.52
CA GLU A 28 -1.52 -4.19 -16.96
C GLU A 28 -2.45 -5.28 -17.53
N GLN A 29 -2.81 -6.29 -16.71
CA GLN A 29 -3.63 -7.44 -17.14
C GLN A 29 -5.12 -7.26 -16.82
N ASP A 30 -5.60 -6.01 -16.76
CA ASP A 30 -6.99 -5.68 -16.44
C ASP A 30 -7.49 -6.33 -15.13
N THR A 31 -6.60 -6.37 -14.12
CA THR A 31 -6.84 -7.05 -12.83
C THR A 31 -7.62 -6.21 -11.82
N VAL A 32 -7.77 -4.91 -12.09
CA VAL A 32 -8.42 -3.94 -11.19
C VAL A 32 -9.21 -2.91 -11.98
N ASP A 33 -10.29 -2.43 -11.38
CA ASP A 33 -11.07 -1.32 -11.94
C ASP A 33 -10.22 -0.05 -12.07
N ARG A 34 -10.44 0.68 -13.15
CA ARG A 34 -9.79 1.97 -13.43
C ARG A 34 -10.83 3.08 -13.51
N ARG A 35 -10.41 4.30 -13.16
CA ARG A 35 -11.23 5.52 -13.27
C ARG A 35 -10.45 6.61 -13.98
N ASN A 36 -11.17 7.58 -14.53
CA ASN A 36 -10.57 8.82 -15.02
C ASN A 36 -9.85 9.54 -13.87
N ASN A 37 -8.68 10.11 -14.16
CA ASN A 37 -8.00 11.05 -13.29
C ASN A 37 -8.77 12.39 -13.21
N PHE A 38 -8.27 13.33 -12.41
CA PHE A 38 -8.99 14.57 -12.06
C PHE A 38 -9.43 15.44 -13.26
N ASP A 39 -8.68 15.42 -14.37
CA ASP A 39 -8.97 16.18 -15.59
C ASP A 39 -9.51 15.31 -16.75
N GLY A 40 -9.66 14.00 -16.53
CA GLY A 40 -10.15 13.05 -17.52
C GLY A 40 -9.19 12.72 -18.66
N SER A 41 -7.93 13.14 -18.58
CA SER A 41 -6.94 12.86 -19.63
C SER A 41 -6.32 11.46 -19.53
N LEU A 42 -6.32 10.85 -18.34
CA LEU A 42 -5.68 9.56 -18.06
C LEU A 42 -6.58 8.66 -17.21
N GLN A 43 -6.31 7.36 -17.25
CA GLN A 43 -6.96 6.35 -16.42
C GLN A 43 -6.03 5.90 -15.30
N GLU A 44 -6.48 6.02 -14.05
CA GLU A 44 -5.78 5.57 -12.85
C GLU A 44 -6.50 4.35 -12.22
N PRO A 45 -5.74 3.41 -11.63
CA PRO A 45 -6.32 2.28 -10.92
C PRO A 45 -7.03 2.76 -9.64
N VAL A 46 -8.19 2.19 -9.32
CA VAL A 46 -8.90 2.49 -8.07
C VAL A 46 -8.19 1.86 -6.86
N MET A 47 -7.60 0.69 -7.07
CA MET A 47 -6.82 -0.06 -6.08
C MET A 47 -5.65 -0.78 -6.75
N LEU A 48 -4.67 -1.21 -5.96
CA LEU A 48 -3.54 -1.99 -6.45
C LEU A 48 -3.82 -3.50 -6.33
N PRO A 49 -3.36 -4.35 -7.27
CA PRO A 49 -3.56 -5.80 -7.28
C PRO A 49 -2.73 -6.56 -6.22
N THR A 50 -2.35 -5.89 -5.13
CA THR A 50 -1.30 -6.30 -4.19
C THR A 50 -1.35 -7.78 -3.78
N LYS A 51 -0.17 -8.44 -3.82
CA LYS A 51 -0.04 -9.87 -3.49
C LYS A 51 0.15 -10.16 -2.01
N PHE A 52 0.22 -9.13 -1.17
CA PHE A 52 0.40 -9.29 0.28
C PHE A 52 -0.46 -8.28 1.04
N PRO A 53 -0.82 -8.57 2.31
CA PRO A 53 -1.70 -7.73 3.12
C PRO A 53 -0.98 -6.47 3.64
N ASN A 54 -0.67 -5.55 2.74
CA ASN A 54 0.13 -4.34 3.00
C ASN A 54 -0.46 -3.47 4.12
N HIS A 55 -1.78 -3.38 4.20
CA HIS A 55 -2.47 -2.57 5.21
C HIS A 55 -2.13 -3.02 6.64
N LEU A 56 -2.04 -4.33 6.89
CA LEU A 56 -1.65 -4.88 8.19
C LEU A 56 -0.14 -4.77 8.41
N CYS A 57 0.65 -5.02 7.36
CA CYS A 57 2.12 -5.03 7.45
C CYS A 57 2.67 -3.64 7.77
N ASN A 58 2.22 -2.60 7.07
CA ASN A 58 2.72 -1.25 7.23
C ASN A 58 1.87 -0.39 8.19
N GLY A 59 0.63 -0.79 8.44
CA GLY A 59 -0.30 -0.01 9.22
C GLY A 59 -0.81 1.24 8.51
N THR A 60 -1.62 2.01 9.21
CA THR A 60 -2.11 3.30 8.74
C THR A 60 -2.50 4.17 9.92
N MET A 61 -2.31 5.48 9.78
CA MET A 61 -2.81 6.48 10.71
C MET A 61 -3.49 7.58 9.91
N GLY A 62 -4.76 7.85 10.22
CA GLY A 62 -5.56 8.82 9.50
C GLY A 62 -6.62 9.46 10.39
N ILE A 63 -6.84 10.75 10.22
CA ILE A 63 -7.88 11.50 10.90
C ILE A 63 -8.73 12.18 9.83
N ALA A 64 -10.00 11.82 9.78
CA ALA A 64 -11.00 12.40 8.88
C ALA A 64 -12.07 13.15 9.70
N VAL A 65 -13.02 13.79 9.01
CA VAL A 65 -14.12 14.49 9.69
C VAL A 65 -15.00 13.48 10.41
N GLY A 66 -14.91 13.45 11.74
CA GLY A 66 -15.70 12.57 12.61
C GLY A 66 -15.19 11.13 12.74
N MET A 67 -14.03 10.79 12.15
CA MET A 67 -13.45 9.45 12.20
C MET A 67 -11.94 9.51 12.41
N ALA A 68 -11.38 8.52 13.09
CA ALA A 68 -9.95 8.33 13.23
C ALA A 68 -9.60 6.85 13.11
N THR A 69 -8.46 6.58 12.47
CA THR A 69 -7.89 5.24 12.31
C THR A 69 -6.45 5.27 12.79
N ASN A 70 -6.07 4.29 13.61
CA ASN A 70 -4.68 4.06 14.00
C ASN A 70 -4.45 2.55 14.04
N LEU A 71 -3.67 2.05 13.09
CA LEU A 71 -3.34 0.64 12.94
C LEU A 71 -1.82 0.49 12.93
N ALA A 72 -1.29 -0.25 13.90
CA ALA A 72 0.13 -0.49 14.03
C ALA A 72 0.63 -1.47 12.96
N PRO A 73 1.91 -1.38 12.54
CA PRO A 73 2.50 -2.35 11.63
C PRO A 73 2.64 -3.73 12.29
N HIS A 74 2.51 -4.78 11.49
CA HIS A 74 2.64 -6.18 11.91
C HIS A 74 3.74 -6.89 11.13
N ASN A 75 4.23 -8.01 11.68
CA ASN A 75 5.22 -8.83 10.98
C ASN A 75 4.59 -9.53 9.76
N LEU A 76 5.22 -9.42 8.59
CA LEU A 76 4.71 -10.02 7.35
C LEU A 76 4.47 -11.53 7.48
N ASN A 77 5.38 -12.29 8.09
CA ASN A 77 5.24 -13.73 8.20
C ASN A 77 4.04 -14.11 9.07
N GLU A 78 3.87 -13.44 10.21
CA GLU A 78 2.74 -13.70 11.12
C GLU A 78 1.39 -13.39 10.45
N VAL A 79 1.33 -12.30 9.67
CA VAL A 79 0.11 -11.95 8.95
C VAL A 79 -0.20 -13.00 7.87
N ILE A 80 0.81 -13.47 7.13
CA ILE A 80 0.62 -14.52 6.12
C ILE A 80 0.18 -15.84 6.78
N ASP A 81 0.81 -16.24 7.89
CA ASP A 81 0.43 -17.44 8.65
C ASP A 81 -1.03 -17.34 9.12
N ALA A 82 -1.46 -16.17 9.59
CA ALA A 82 -2.85 -15.92 9.97
C ALA A 82 -3.82 -16.00 8.77
N CYS A 83 -3.45 -15.43 7.62
CA CYS A 83 -4.24 -15.54 6.39
C CYS A 83 -4.38 -17.01 5.93
N LEU A 84 -3.29 -17.78 5.95
CA LEU A 84 -3.30 -19.20 5.57
C LEU A 84 -4.15 -20.02 6.53
N LEU A 85 -4.08 -19.75 7.84
CA LEU A 85 -4.91 -20.41 8.84
C LEU A 85 -6.40 -20.11 8.61
N LEU A 86 -6.74 -18.87 8.24
CA LEU A 86 -8.12 -18.48 7.96
C LEU A 86 -8.66 -19.23 6.73
N ILE A 87 -7.90 -19.27 5.63
CA ILE A 87 -8.28 -19.96 4.39
C ILE A 87 -8.46 -21.47 4.61
N GLN A 88 -7.67 -22.10 5.49
CA GLN A 88 -7.77 -23.54 5.77
C GLN A 88 -8.93 -23.91 6.72
N LYS A 89 -9.41 -22.96 7.51
CA LYS A 89 -10.48 -23.19 8.51
C LYS A 89 -11.88 -22.89 7.99
N GLU A 90 -11.97 -22.22 6.84
CA GLU A 90 -13.19 -22.13 6.02
C GLU A 90 -13.32 -23.37 5.12
#